data_AF-W9N8M4-F1
#
_entry.id   AF-W9N8M4-F1
#
_cell.length_a   1.000
_cell.length_b   1.000
_cell.length_c   1.000
_cell.angle_alpha   90.00
_cell.angle_beta   90.00
_cell.angle_gamma   90.00
#
_symmetry.space_group_name_H-M   'P 1'
#
loop_
_entity.id
_entity.type
_entity.pdbx_description
1 polymer ?
#
loop_
_entity_poly.entity_id
_entity_poly.type
_entity_poly.pdbx_seq_one_letter_code
_entity_poly.pdbx_strand_id
1 'polypeptide(L)'
;MFWYGWSADAKTHWIVPIMGSTFVGIGFIFIMMPSMVYLVDCFGPEAAASALAAHTVLRSIAGAFLPLAGPKMYESLGYGWGNSLLGFLALAMVPIPWYFMLYGEKMRLKRKLVL
;
A
#
# COMPACT_ATOMS: atom_id res chain seq x y z
N MET A 1 8.34 -2.07 7.84
CA MET A 1 9.54 -2.17 6.97
C MET A 1 10.82 -1.97 7.76
N PHE A 2 11.03 -0.86 8.47
CA PHE A 2 12.27 -0.60 9.23
C PHE A 2 12.63 -1.70 10.24
N TRP A 3 11.69 -2.09 11.10
CA TRP A 3 11.92 -3.16 12.09
C TRP A 3 12.35 -4.47 11.40
N TYR A 4 11.56 -4.96 10.45
CA TYR A 4 11.86 -6.18 9.70
C TYR A 4 13.25 -6.10 9.05
N GLY A 5 13.54 -5.03 8.31
CA GLY A 5 14.79 -4.84 7.59
C GLY A 5 16.03 -4.93 8.45
N TRP A 6 16.09 -4.14 9.52
CA TRP A 6 17.26 -4.11 10.42
C TRP A 6 17.38 -5.36 11.28
N SER A 7 16.26 -5.97 11.69
CA SER A 7 16.29 -7.24 12.42
C SER A 7 16.79 -8.41 11.57
N ALA A 8 16.47 -8.41 10.27
CA ALA A 8 16.96 -9.39 9.31
C ALA A 8 18.45 -9.17 8.98
N ASP A 9 18.87 -7.91 8.82
CA ASP A 9 20.26 -7.54 8.53
C ASP A 9 21.20 -7.90 9.69
N ALA A 10 20.76 -7.62 10.92
CA ALA A 10 21.48 -7.98 12.14
C ALA A 10 21.42 -9.48 12.49
N LYS A 11 20.79 -10.32 11.65
CA LYS A 11 20.61 -11.78 11.86
C LYS A 11 20.08 -12.12 13.26
N THR A 12 19.15 -11.30 13.75
CA THR A 12 18.55 -11.49 15.08
C THR A 12 17.70 -12.75 15.14
N HIS A 13 17.33 -13.17 16.35
CA HIS A 13 16.45 -14.33 16.55
C HIS A 13 15.20 -14.20 15.68
N TRP A 14 14.83 -15.29 14.99
CA TRP A 14 13.78 -15.32 13.95
C TRP A 14 12.42 -14.74 14.36
N ILE A 15 12.13 -14.70 15.67
CA ILE A 15 10.90 -14.10 16.21
C ILE A 15 10.83 -12.57 16.01
N VAL A 16 11.98 -11.89 16.00
CA VAL A 16 12.07 -10.42 15.90
C VAL A 16 11.57 -9.91 14.55
N PRO A 17 12.04 -10.43 13.39
CA PRO A 17 11.48 -10.04 12.10
C PRO A 17 10.01 -10.45 11.93
N ILE A 18 9.55 -11.55 12.54
CA ILE A 18 8.14 -11.96 12.49
C ILE A 18 7.24 -10.94 13.21
N MET A 19 7.64 -10.45 14.38
CA MET A 19 6.88 -9.37 15.03
C MET A 19 6.81 -8.13 14.14
N GLY A 20 7.93 -7.78 13.48
CA GLY A 20 7.98 -6.68 12.52
C GLY A 20 7.06 -6.86 11.31
N SER A 21 6.90 -8.09 10.80
CA SER A 21 6.00 -8.38 9.67
C SER A 21 4.53 -8.34 10.09
N THR A 22 4.20 -8.72 11.33
CA THR A 22 2.83 -8.58 11.87
C THR A 22 2.34 -7.14 11.82
N PHE A 23 3.17 -6.16 12.22
CA PHE A 23 2.79 -4.74 12.12
C PHE A 23 2.57 -4.29 10.68
N VAL A 24 3.35 -4.79 9.72
CA VAL A 24 3.15 -4.53 8.29
C VAL A 24 1.83 -5.13 7.81
N GLY A 25 1.50 -6.36 8.23
CA GLY A 25 0.24 -7.02 7.92
C GLY A 25 -0.98 -6.26 8.47
N ILE A 26 -0.91 -5.77 9.70
CA ILE A 26 -1.96 -4.92 10.29
C ILE A 26 -2.17 -3.67 9.42
N GLY A 27 -1.10 -2.94 9.09
CA GLY A 27 -1.19 -1.75 8.25
C GLY A 27 -1.77 -2.03 6.86
N PHE A 28 -1.44 -3.18 6.26
CA PHE A 28 -2.00 -3.60 4.98
C PHE A 28 -3.52 -3.77 5.02
N ILE A 29 -4.06 -4.40 6.08
CA ILE A 29 -5.51 -4.57 6.27
C ILE A 29 -6.19 -3.20 6.41
N PHE A 30 -5.61 -2.30 7.21
CA PHE A 30 -6.12 -0.94 7.42
C PHE A 30 -6.10 -0.07 6.17
N ILE A 31 -5.35 -0.43 5.13
CA ILE A 31 -5.36 0.27 3.85
C ILE A 31 -6.34 -0.41 2.88
N MET A 32 -6.28 -1.74 2.77
CA MET A 32 -7.06 -2.51 1.79
C MET A 32 -8.56 -2.47 2.04
N MET A 33 -9.00 -2.63 3.30
CA MET A 33 -10.44 -2.68 3.59
C MET A 33 -11.15 -1.35 3.31
N PRO A 34 -10.71 -0.20 3.89
CA PRO A 34 -11.38 1.06 3.63
C PRO A 34 -11.20 1.55 2.19
N SER A 35 -10.13 1.19 1.49
CA SER A 35 -9.98 1.56 0.07
C SER A 35 -11.06 0.90 -0.81
N MET A 36 -11.35 -0.38 -0.58
CA MET A 36 -12.41 -1.10 -1.29
C MET A 36 -13.79 -0.52 -0.98
N VAL A 37 -14.09 -0.27 0.30
CA VAL A 37 -15.36 0.34 0.72
C VAL A 37 -15.53 1.74 0.11
N TYR A 38 -14.49 2.57 0.17
CA TYR A 38 -14.51 3.91 -0.43
C TYR A 38 -14.79 3.89 -1.94
N LEU A 39 -14.22 2.93 -2.67
CA LEU A 39 -14.49 2.76 -4.10
C LEU A 39 -15.96 2.39 -4.36
N VAL A 40 -16.53 1.48 -3.57
CA VAL A 40 -17.95 1.12 -3.68
C VAL A 40 -18.83 2.35 -3.44
N ASP A 41 -18.54 3.12 -2.40
CA ASP A 41 -19.30 4.33 -2.08
C ASP A 41 -19.18 5.39 -3.19
N CYS A 42 -18.01 5.50 -3.84
CA CYS A 42 -17.73 6.51 -4.86
C CYS A 42 -18.37 6.21 -6.22
N PHE A 43 -18.46 4.94 -6.60
CA PHE A 43 -18.94 4.50 -7.91
C PHE A 43 -20.38 3.96 -7.88
N GLY A 44 -20.96 3.75 -6.70
CA GLY A 44 -22.30 3.21 -6.55
C GLY A 44 -22.42 1.76 -7.02
N PRO A 45 -23.61 1.14 -6.89
CA PRO A 45 -23.80 -0.29 -7.18
C PRO A 45 -23.48 -0.68 -8.62
N GLU A 46 -23.69 0.25 -9.56
CA GLU A 46 -23.63 -0.01 -11.01
C GLU A 46 -22.20 -0.09 -11.53
N ALA A 47 -21.28 0.69 -10.97
CA ALA A 47 -19.88 0.74 -11.39
C ALA A 47 -18.88 0.22 -10.34
N ALA A 48 -19.33 -0.14 -9.13
CA ALA A 48 -18.48 -0.66 -8.05
C ALA A 48 -17.68 -1.90 -8.46
N ALA A 49 -18.30 -2.86 -9.16
CA ALA A 49 -17.64 -4.09 -9.58
C ALA A 49 -16.45 -3.81 -10.51
N SER A 50 -16.61 -2.88 -11.46
CA SER A 50 -15.54 -2.46 -12.38
C SER A 50 -14.42 -1.73 -11.64
N ALA A 51 -14.76 -0.84 -10.71
CA ALA A 51 -13.78 -0.13 -9.89
C ALA A 51 -12.95 -1.09 -9.00
N LEU A 52 -13.59 -2.08 -8.39
CA LEU A 52 -12.91 -3.11 -7.60
C LEU A 52 -12.04 -4.04 -8.47
N ALA A 53 -12.49 -4.37 -9.67
CA ALA A 53 -11.69 -5.11 -10.64
C ALA A 53 -10.43 -4.31 -11.05
N ALA A 54 -10.59 -3.03 -11.38
CA ALA A 54 -9.47 -2.15 -11.70
C ALA A 54 -8.47 -2.02 -10.52
N HIS A 55 -8.96 -1.83 -9.30
CA HIS A 55 -8.14 -1.83 -8.08
C HIS A 55 -7.33 -3.14 -7.94
N THR A 56 -7.97 -4.28 -8.19
CA THR A 56 -7.32 -5.59 -8.14
C THR A 56 -6.26 -5.75 -9.22
N VAL A 57 -6.55 -5.32 -10.46
CA VAL A 57 -5.61 -5.38 -11.59
C VAL A 57 -4.37 -4.51 -11.31
N LEU A 58 -4.57 -3.26 -10.87
CA LEU A 58 -3.45 -2.36 -10.52
C LEU A 58 -2.55 -2.97 -9.45
N ARG A 59 -3.15 -3.56 -8.40
CA ARG A 59 -2.41 -4.25 -7.35
C ARG A 59 -1.65 -5.45 -7.89
N SER A 60 -2.27 -6.25 -8.77
CA SER A 60 -1.63 -7.43 -9.36
C SER A 60 -0.46 -7.05 -10.27
N ILE A 61 -0.59 -5.97 -11.07
CA ILE A 61 0.50 -5.43 -11.88
C ILE A 61 1.65 -5.00 -10.97
N ALA A 62 1.38 -4.19 -9.94
CA ALA A 62 2.40 -3.78 -8.99
C ALA A 62 3.06 -5.00 -8.30
N GLY A 63 2.28 -6.00 -7.89
CA GLY A 63 2.76 -7.24 -7.29
C GLY A 63 3.56 -8.13 -8.25
N ALA A 64 3.30 -8.05 -9.56
CA ALA A 64 4.06 -8.79 -10.56
C ALA A 64 5.40 -8.11 -10.88
N PHE A 65 5.40 -6.78 -11.04
CA PHE A 65 6.59 -6.04 -11.51
C PHE A 65 7.54 -5.61 -10.39
N LEU A 66 7.02 -5.23 -9.21
CA LEU A 66 7.85 -4.72 -8.11
C LEU A 66 8.89 -5.75 -7.62
N PRO A 67 8.59 -7.05 -7.50
CA PRO A 67 9.58 -8.06 -7.09
C PRO A 67 10.74 -8.24 -8.06
N LEU A 68 10.58 -7.92 -9.36
CA LEU A 68 11.69 -8.02 -10.33
C LEU A 68 12.83 -7.06 -10.00
N ALA A 69 12.54 -5.91 -9.36
CA ALA A 69 13.56 -4.97 -8.90
C ALA A 69 14.21 -5.40 -7.56
N GLY A 70 13.59 -6.34 -6.84
CA GLY A 70 13.99 -6.76 -5.49
C GLY A 70 15.42 -7.29 -5.40
N PRO A 71 15.82 -8.31 -6.18
CA PRO A 71 17.16 -8.90 -6.10
C PRO A 71 18.28 -7.87 -6.29
N LYS A 72 18.20 -7.07 -7.36
CA LYS A 72 19.19 -6.00 -7.62
C LYS A 72 19.23 -4.94 -6.53
N MET A 73 18.07 -4.58 -5.97
CA MET A 73 17.99 -3.64 -4.86
C MET A 73 18.69 -4.20 -3.62
N TYR A 74 18.39 -5.44 -3.23
CA TYR A 74 19.00 -6.06 -2.06
C TYR A 74 20.49 -6.40 -2.25
N GLU A 75 20.94 -6.73 -3.46
CA GLU A 75 22.37 -6.88 -3.77
C GLU A 75 23.14 -5.58 -3.55
N SER A 76 22.56 -4.43 -3.92
CA SER A 76 23.22 -3.12 -3.79
C SER A 76 23.14 -2.49 -2.40
N LEU A 77 22.03 -2.68 -1.68
CA LEU A 77 21.73 -1.99 -0.42
C LEU A 77 21.72 -2.91 0.81
N GLY A 78 21.71 -4.22 0.64
CA GLY A 78 21.49 -5.16 1.74
C GLY A 78 20.06 -5.12 2.29
N TYR A 79 19.78 -5.95 3.30
CA TYR A 79 18.43 -6.10 3.84
C TYR A 79 18.00 -4.91 4.71
N GLY A 80 18.93 -4.31 5.46
CA GLY A 80 18.66 -3.15 6.31
C GLY A 80 18.25 -1.91 5.52
N TRP A 81 19.15 -1.42 4.67
CA TRP A 81 18.88 -0.22 3.86
C TRP A 81 17.86 -0.46 2.75
N GLY A 82 17.83 -1.64 2.13
CA GLY A 82 16.80 -1.98 1.12
C GLY A 82 15.38 -1.87 1.68
N ASN A 83 15.13 -2.42 2.88
CA ASN A 83 13.83 -2.27 3.55
C ASN A 83 13.58 -0.85 4.08
N SER A 84 14.63 -0.10 4.44
CA SER A 84 14.49 1.29 4.88
C SER A 84 14.05 2.20 3.74
N LEU A 85 14.59 2.00 2.52
CA LEU A 85 14.14 2.68 1.30
C LEU A 85 12.65 2.45 1.05
N LEU A 86 12.21 1.19 1.09
CA LEU A 86 10.79 0.83 0.95
C LEU A 86 9.94 1.45 2.07
N GLY A 87 10.47 1.52 3.29
CA GLY A 87 9.83 2.18 4.43
C GLY A 87 9.64 3.68 4.22
N PHE A 88 10.64 4.39 3.70
CA PHE A 88 10.53 5.82 3.40
C PHE A 88 9.55 6.09 2.26
N LEU A 89 9.56 5.25 1.22
CA LEU A 89 8.57 5.33 0.14
C LEU A 89 7.15 5.15 0.67
N ALA A 90 6.93 4.16 1.55
CA ALA A 90 5.64 3.95 2.20
C ALA A 90 5.23 5.16 3.06
N LEU A 91 6.16 5.76 3.82
CA LEU A 91 5.91 6.98 4.60
C LEU A 91 5.52 8.17 3.71
N ALA A 92 6.17 8.34 2.55
CA ALA A 92 5.83 9.38 1.60
C ALA A 92 4.39 9.23 1.04
N MET A 93 3.83 8.02 1.07
CA MET A 93 2.46 7.74 0.62
C MET A 93 1.41 7.90 1.72
N VAL A 94 1.79 8.00 3.00
CA VAL A 94 0.88 8.20 4.14
C VAL A 94 -0.05 9.42 4.00
N PRO A 95 0.35 10.60 3.47
CA PRO A 95 -0.57 11.74 3.36
C PRO A 95 -1.62 11.57 2.27
N ILE A 96 -1.46 10.60 1.35
CA ILE A 96 -2.34 10.44 0.18
C ILE A 96 -3.80 10.12 0.59
N PRO A 97 -4.08 9.11 1.44
CA PRO A 97 -5.45 8.84 1.88
C PRO A 97 -6.08 10.02 2.63
N TRP A 98 -5.31 10.71 3.48
CA TRP A 98 -5.80 11.89 4.21
C TRP A 98 -6.20 13.03 3.25
N TYR A 99 -5.38 13.26 2.22
CA TYR A 99 -5.67 14.21 1.17
C TYR A 99 -6.95 13.85 0.40
N PHE A 100 -7.13 12.58 0.05
CA PHE A 100 -8.36 12.11 -0.61
C PHE A 100 -9.60 12.19 0.29
N MET A 101 -9.48 11.99 1.60
CA MET A 101 -10.62 12.16 2.52
C MET A 101 -11.07 13.62 2.61
N LEU A 102 -10.13 14.57 2.71
CA LEU A 102 -10.46 16.00 2.85
C LEU A 102 -10.95 16.65 1.54
N TYR A 103 -10.42 16.24 0.39
CA TYR A 103 -10.72 16.87 -0.91
C TYR A 103 -11.58 15.99 -1.83
N GLY A 104 -11.77 14.71 -1.51
CA GLY A 104 -12.57 13.77 -2.30
C GLY A 104 -14.04 14.19 -2.39
N GLU A 105 -14.58 14.77 -1.32
CA GLU A 105 -15.96 15.28 -1.30
C GLU A 105 -16.16 16.42 -2.33
N LYS A 106 -15.17 17.34 -2.43
CA LYS A 106 -15.18 18.43 -3.43
C LYS A 106 -15.09 17.91 -4.87
N MET A 107 -14.42 16.78 -5.09
CA MET A 107 -14.35 16.14 -6.41
C MET A 107 -15.64 15.39 -6.77
N ARG A 108 -16.31 14.78 -5.78
CA ARG A 108 -17.59 14.07 -5.96
C ARG A 108 -18.75 15.03 -6.25
N LEU A 109 -18.76 16.22 -5.61
CA LEU A 109 -19.78 17.25 -5.84
C LEU A 109 -19.71 17.88 -7.25
N LYS A 110 -18.52 17.95 -7.87
CA LYS A 110 -18.36 18.43 -9.25
C LYS A 110 -18.92 17.49 -10.33
N ARG A 111 -19.20 16.22 -9.99
CA ARG A 111 -19.73 15.21 -10.94
C ARG A 111 -21.22 14.92 -10.75
N LYS A 112 -21.94 15.63 -9.88
CA LYS A 112 -23.41 15.73 -9.93
C LYS A 112 -23.82 16.80 -10.95
N LEU A 113 -23.48 16.59 -12.22
CA LEU A 113 -24.14 17.28 -13.33
C LEU A 113 -24.50 16.21 -14.37
N VAL A 114 -25.81 15.99 -14.45
CA VAL A 114 -26.56 15.36 -15.55
C VAL A 114 -26.38 13.84 -15.72
N LEU A 115 -27.30 13.08 -15.09
CA LEU A 115 -28.29 12.25 -15.76
C LEU A 115 -29.55 12.19 -14.88
#